data_AF-A0A2H5FIE1-F1
#
_entry.id   AF-A0A2H5FIE1-F1
#
_cell.length_a   1.000
_cell.length_b   1.000
_cell.length_c   1.000
_cell.angle_alpha   90.00
_cell.angle_beta   90.00
_cell.angle_gamma   90.00
#
_symmetry.space_group_name_H-M   'P 1'
#
loop_
_entity.id
_entity.type
_entity.pdbx_description
1 polymer ?
#
loop_
_entity_poly.entity_id
_entity_poly.type
_entity_poly.pdbx_seq_one_letter_code
_entity_poly.pdbx_strand_id
1 'polypeptide(L)'
;MNFNLEARTALATFIKDISNELIFSKREIERCAHKARALFKKYNASPERSYLAQQEYLAELLVPLNKVNTIIYNKKNWWEKFVGFFGFVSPEEEKLQSIIGLIEKSRVNATATYNNIHYPNFIFRILHFFGFNLRQVWQRDHYDQYQEKEKLTYLSHHLMGNTDLNHHEILQGKVRSSAYQHFLNDLSDFVHIQTLELDKHTKRLFNDLHNQIEECSKFSYELDTIQVIKQLNENKDTQQKLVDDLSYQVQKSLFELPPGGSLIIPHGYVTANGGHATVIECQKINTQEVIFKIINTGAGETQTESYRTLFLSLISTTLTRPVKVTSNMSIEEIFNTNFIEELLTPLIVEDEQSMEKMTALFLRLYHEGRLHDDKHLLTLQVNGVCAHSSLLAWFKTKVPGPTFLLFQFITAQKALQRLDQFIAHYNKSEFIEDISQVLLELREAGKKTVEEAASQLAHEKRRITEEKMQLQSQLSSLLDKKGKQIEDITDLLQYVEKKLQKKQLTPIERKEIAETDSLTKWVAPTHRRGFWPFFTTEAQPHERHLSDQAQKAIIAKKIIGHETFINATESALRI
;
A
#
# COMPACT_ATOMS: atom_id res chain seq x y z
N MET A 1 -3.52 22.62 10.74
CA MET A 1 -3.78 21.70 9.61
C MET A 1 -2.47 21.41 8.88
N ASN A 2 -2.27 20.16 8.46
CA ASN A 2 -1.11 19.76 7.66
C ASN A 2 -1.37 19.84 6.15
N PHE A 3 -2.64 19.72 5.73
CA PHE A 3 -3.07 19.91 4.35
C PHE A 3 -4.26 20.89 4.28
N ASN A 4 -4.12 22.01 3.57
CA ASN A 4 -5.18 23.02 3.45
C ASN A 4 -6.03 22.76 2.19
N LEU A 5 -7.08 21.94 2.34
CA LEU A 5 -7.94 21.52 1.23
C LEU A 5 -8.54 22.71 0.44
N GLU A 6 -8.96 23.76 1.14
CA GLU A 6 -9.55 24.95 0.53
C GLU A 6 -8.53 25.70 -0.32
N ALA A 7 -7.32 25.94 0.22
CA ALA A 7 -6.25 26.62 -0.50
C ALA A 7 -5.79 25.83 -1.73
N ARG A 8 -5.68 24.50 -1.61
CA ARG A 8 -5.28 23.59 -2.70
C ARG A 8 -6.33 23.57 -3.82
N THR A 9 -7.61 23.51 -3.48
CA THR A 9 -8.70 23.55 -4.46
C THR A 9 -8.76 24.90 -5.20
N ALA A 10 -8.57 26.00 -4.47
CA ALA A 10 -8.51 27.34 -5.07
C ALA A 10 -7.29 27.51 -6.01
N LEU A 11 -6.13 26.95 -5.63
CA LEU A 11 -4.93 26.96 -6.44
C LEU A 11 -5.11 26.12 -7.72
N ALA A 12 -5.66 24.90 -7.62
CA ALA A 12 -5.95 24.06 -8.77
C ALA A 12 -6.89 24.74 -9.77
N THR A 13 -7.91 25.45 -9.26
CA THR A 13 -8.83 26.25 -10.10
C THR A 13 -8.08 27.38 -10.82
N PHE A 14 -7.20 28.09 -10.13
CA PHE A 14 -6.38 29.13 -10.73
C PHE A 14 -5.41 28.60 -11.81
N ILE A 15 -4.76 27.47 -11.56
CA ILE A 15 -3.89 26.82 -12.54
C ILE A 15 -4.68 26.42 -13.79
N LYS A 16 -5.90 25.89 -13.62
CA LYS A 16 -6.79 25.53 -14.72
C LYS A 16 -7.25 26.76 -15.52
N ASP A 17 -7.65 27.83 -14.85
CA ASP A 17 -8.02 29.10 -15.48
C ASP A 17 -6.90 29.62 -16.39
N ILE A 18 -5.66 29.67 -15.88
CA ILE A 18 -4.49 30.16 -16.63
C ILE A 18 -4.06 29.20 -17.74
N SER A 19 -4.26 27.90 -17.56
CA SER A 19 -3.89 26.90 -18.57
C SER A 19 -4.79 26.95 -19.80
N ASN A 20 -6.05 27.34 -19.63
CA ASN A 20 -7.02 27.48 -20.71
C ASN A 20 -6.90 28.82 -21.46
N GLU A 21 -6.11 29.77 -20.94
CA GLU A 21 -5.90 31.07 -21.56
C GLU A 21 -4.87 30.96 -22.70
N LEU A 22 -5.29 31.27 -23.93
CA LEU A 22 -4.46 31.14 -25.14
C LEU A 22 -3.65 32.41 -25.46
N ILE A 23 -4.12 33.58 -25.00
CA ILE A 23 -3.51 34.88 -25.26
C ILE A 23 -3.48 35.65 -23.94
N PHE A 24 -2.33 36.27 -23.64
CA PHE A 24 -2.19 37.19 -22.50
C PHE A 24 -2.00 38.62 -23.01
N SER A 25 -3.04 39.43 -22.83
CA SER A 25 -3.12 40.88 -22.91
C SER A 25 -2.71 41.52 -21.58
N LYS A 26 -2.48 42.84 -21.58
CA LYS A 26 -2.16 43.61 -20.36
C LYS A 26 -3.16 43.36 -19.22
N ARG A 27 -4.47 43.37 -19.54
CA ARG A 27 -5.55 43.12 -18.58
C ARG A 27 -5.49 41.71 -17.99
N GLU A 28 -5.14 40.71 -18.79
CA GLU A 28 -4.99 39.32 -18.31
C GLU A 28 -3.77 39.14 -17.43
N ILE A 29 -2.65 39.82 -17.74
CA ILE A 29 -1.44 39.83 -16.91
C ILE A 29 -1.74 40.45 -15.54
N GLU A 30 -2.41 41.61 -15.50
CA GLU A 30 -2.82 42.23 -14.25
C GLU A 30 -3.80 41.35 -13.46
N ARG A 31 -4.80 40.78 -14.13
CA ARG A 31 -5.77 39.86 -13.50
C ARG A 31 -5.05 38.65 -12.89
N CYS A 32 -4.08 38.09 -13.60
CA CYS A 32 -3.26 36.98 -13.12
C CYS A 32 -2.46 37.37 -11.86
N ALA A 33 -1.72 38.49 -11.91
CA ALA A 33 -0.94 38.98 -10.78
C ALA A 33 -1.82 39.30 -9.56
N HIS A 34 -3.00 39.89 -9.75
CA HIS A 34 -3.97 40.17 -8.68
C HIS A 34 -4.56 38.90 -8.07
N LYS A 35 -4.98 37.93 -8.90
CA LYS A 35 -5.48 36.63 -8.41
C LYS A 35 -4.41 35.88 -7.62
N ALA A 36 -3.18 35.81 -8.13
CA ALA A 36 -2.08 35.15 -7.43
C ALA A 36 -1.72 35.85 -6.11
N ARG A 37 -1.72 37.19 -6.09
CA ARG A 37 -1.53 37.95 -4.85
C ARG A 37 -2.63 37.69 -3.82
N ALA A 38 -3.89 37.54 -4.26
CA ALA A 38 -4.99 37.18 -3.38
C ALA A 38 -4.82 35.76 -2.81
N LEU A 39 -4.48 34.78 -3.64
CA LEU A 39 -4.19 33.41 -3.20
C LEU A 39 -3.03 33.36 -2.20
N PHE A 40 -1.91 34.00 -2.52
CA PHE A 40 -0.75 34.09 -1.63
C PHE A 40 -1.09 34.73 -0.29
N LYS A 41 -1.83 35.86 -0.28
CA LYS A 41 -2.27 36.51 0.96
C LYS A 41 -3.18 35.61 1.79
N LYS A 42 -4.15 34.95 1.14
CA LYS A 42 -5.11 34.06 1.82
C LYS A 42 -4.38 32.87 2.44
N TYR A 43 -3.45 32.25 1.69
CA TYR A 43 -2.64 31.15 2.18
C TYR A 43 -1.77 31.55 3.37
N ASN A 44 -1.03 32.66 3.28
CA ASN A 44 -0.15 33.10 4.37
C ASN A 44 -0.88 33.56 5.64
N ALA A 45 -2.19 33.82 5.58
CA ALA A 45 -2.97 34.09 6.78
C ALA A 45 -3.17 32.83 7.64
N SER A 46 -3.11 31.64 7.03
CA SER A 46 -3.20 30.35 7.73
C SER A 46 -2.42 29.28 6.93
N PRO A 47 -1.07 29.35 6.97
CA PRO A 47 -0.23 28.41 6.22
C PRO A 47 -0.33 27.01 6.83
N GLU A 48 -0.06 26.00 6.00
CA GLU A 48 0.05 24.61 6.44
C GLU A 48 1.23 24.46 7.43
N ARG A 49 1.10 23.61 8.46
CA ARG A 49 2.16 23.41 9.46
C ARG A 49 3.42 22.74 8.86
N SER A 50 3.22 21.86 7.87
CA SER A 50 4.29 21.22 7.12
C SER A 50 5.05 22.24 6.26
N TYR A 51 6.39 22.25 6.37
CA TYR A 51 7.24 23.08 5.53
C TYR A 51 7.35 22.53 4.12
N LEU A 52 7.24 21.20 3.96
CA LEU A 52 7.11 20.56 2.65
C LEU A 52 5.83 21.03 1.94
N ALA A 53 4.70 21.06 2.64
CA ALA A 53 3.44 21.55 2.11
C ALA A 53 3.53 23.00 1.64
N GLN A 54 4.11 23.88 2.48
CA GLN A 54 4.35 25.28 2.13
C GLN A 54 5.22 25.42 0.88
N GLN A 55 6.32 24.66 0.79
CA GLN A 55 7.18 24.67 -0.39
C GLN A 55 6.42 24.26 -1.65
N GLU A 56 5.69 23.16 -1.61
CA GLU A 56 4.95 22.63 -2.75
C GLU A 56 3.83 23.58 -3.19
N TYR A 57 3.05 24.13 -2.25
CA TYR A 57 2.00 25.10 -2.55
C TYR A 57 2.57 26.33 -3.27
N LEU A 58 3.66 26.90 -2.75
CA LEU A 58 4.29 28.09 -3.31
C LEU A 58 4.93 27.79 -4.67
N ALA A 59 5.52 26.60 -4.85
CA ALA A 59 6.04 26.15 -6.14
C ALA A 59 4.93 26.01 -7.20
N GLU A 60 3.81 25.37 -6.86
CA GLU A 60 2.65 25.22 -7.74
C GLU A 60 2.03 26.58 -8.10
N LEU A 61 1.98 27.53 -7.15
CA LEU A 61 1.51 28.90 -7.42
C LEU A 61 2.45 29.66 -8.38
N LEU A 62 3.75 29.37 -8.37
CA LEU A 62 4.72 29.98 -9.29
C LEU A 62 4.61 29.45 -10.72
N VAL A 63 4.23 28.19 -10.93
CA VAL A 63 4.11 27.58 -12.27
C VAL A 63 3.32 28.45 -13.26
N PRO A 64 2.06 28.84 -12.99
CA PRO A 64 1.30 29.69 -13.90
C PRO A 64 1.92 31.07 -14.08
N LEU A 65 2.52 31.66 -13.03
CA LEU A 65 3.15 32.98 -13.11
C LEU A 65 4.39 32.98 -13.99
N ASN A 66 5.24 31.96 -13.83
CA ASN A 66 6.42 31.75 -14.65
C ASN A 66 6.04 31.49 -16.10
N LYS A 67 4.98 30.70 -16.35
CA LYS A 67 4.43 30.51 -17.71
C LYS A 67 4.05 31.85 -18.36
N VAL A 68 3.31 32.70 -17.64
CA VAL A 68 2.94 34.04 -18.14
C VAL A 68 4.18 34.91 -18.37
N ASN A 69 5.14 34.90 -17.43
CA ASN A 69 6.39 35.65 -17.56
C ASN A 69 7.22 35.20 -18.78
N THR A 70 7.31 33.89 -19.03
CA THR A 70 7.98 33.34 -20.23
C THR A 70 7.26 33.76 -21.51
N ILE A 71 5.93 33.76 -21.53
CA ILE A 71 5.15 34.22 -22.70
C ILE A 71 5.42 35.71 -22.97
N ILE A 72 5.44 36.55 -21.93
CA ILE A 72 5.78 37.98 -22.06
C ILE A 72 7.20 38.14 -22.61
N TYR A 73 8.18 37.45 -22.02
CA TYR A 73 9.58 37.50 -22.42
C TYR A 73 9.77 37.08 -23.88
N ASN A 74 9.08 36.03 -24.34
CA ASN A 74 9.19 35.53 -25.71
C ASN A 74 8.53 36.46 -26.75
N LYS A 75 7.55 37.29 -26.35
CA LYS A 75 6.96 38.31 -27.23
C LYS A 75 7.86 39.52 -27.45
N LYS A 76 8.84 39.76 -26.55
CA LYS A 76 9.74 40.91 -26.62
C LYS A 76 10.81 40.73 -27.70
N ASN A 77 11.09 41.81 -28.43
CA ASN A 77 12.26 41.87 -29.30
C ASN A 77 13.57 42.00 -28.47
N TRP A 78 14.72 41.87 -29.12
CA TRP A 78 16.02 41.87 -28.44
C TRP A 78 16.31 43.18 -27.68
N TRP A 79 15.86 44.32 -28.20
CA TRP A 79 16.02 45.62 -27.54
C TRP A 79 15.14 45.73 -26.30
N GLU A 80 13.88 45.31 -26.39
CA GLU A 80 12.94 45.26 -25.24
C GLU A 80 13.44 44.31 -24.14
N LYS A 81 14.11 43.21 -24.51
CA LYS A 81 14.80 42.33 -23.55
C LYS A 81 15.99 43.02 -22.88
N PHE A 82 16.80 43.72 -23.66
CA PHE A 82 17.98 44.45 -23.17
C PHE A 82 17.60 45.59 -22.21
N VAL A 83 16.67 46.46 -22.60
CA VAL A 83 16.23 47.57 -21.74
C VAL A 83 15.45 47.03 -20.53
N GLY A 84 14.72 45.92 -20.70
CA GLY A 84 14.06 45.21 -19.58
C GLY A 84 15.03 44.66 -18.54
N PHE A 85 16.26 44.27 -18.91
CA PHE A 85 17.31 43.85 -17.95
C PHE A 85 17.70 44.98 -16.98
N PHE A 86 17.61 46.24 -17.41
CA PHE A 86 17.86 47.41 -16.57
C PHE A 86 16.62 47.88 -15.80
N GLY A 87 15.55 47.08 -15.76
CA GLY A 87 14.35 47.38 -14.98
C GLY A 87 13.29 48.22 -15.71
N PHE A 88 13.50 48.55 -16.98
CA PHE A 88 12.48 49.25 -17.78
C PHE A 88 11.46 48.24 -18.34
N VAL A 89 10.51 47.86 -17.50
CA VAL A 89 9.40 46.95 -17.83
C VAL A 89 8.06 47.66 -17.74
N SER A 90 7.03 47.08 -18.36
CA SER A 90 5.67 47.63 -18.25
C SER A 90 5.13 47.50 -16.81
N PRO A 91 4.24 48.40 -16.34
CA PRO A 91 3.68 48.31 -14.99
C PRO A 91 3.00 46.97 -14.68
N GLU A 92 2.38 46.35 -15.68
CA GLU A 92 1.73 45.04 -15.55
C GLU A 92 2.75 43.91 -15.33
N GLU A 93 3.88 43.99 -16.03
CA GLU A 93 5.02 43.07 -15.86
C GLU A 93 5.73 43.29 -14.53
N GLU A 94 5.89 44.54 -14.09
CA GLU A 94 6.45 44.86 -12.78
C GLU A 94 5.61 44.24 -11.65
N LYS A 95 4.27 44.35 -11.72
CA LYS A 95 3.36 43.69 -10.77
C LYS A 95 3.53 42.18 -10.77
N LEU A 96 3.68 41.56 -11.95
CA LEU A 96 3.90 40.12 -12.09
C LEU A 96 5.25 39.69 -11.50
N GLN A 97 6.34 40.39 -11.83
CA GLN A 97 7.68 40.11 -11.30
C GLN A 97 7.74 40.33 -9.78
N SER A 98 7.07 41.36 -9.27
CA SER A 98 6.97 41.63 -7.84
C SER A 98 6.30 40.48 -7.08
N ILE A 99 5.15 39.98 -7.57
CA ILE A 99 4.48 38.84 -6.91
C ILE A 99 5.28 37.54 -7.05
N ILE A 100 5.93 37.29 -8.19
CA ILE A 100 6.87 36.17 -8.37
C ILE A 100 7.99 36.24 -7.32
N GLY A 101 8.63 37.40 -7.17
CA GLY A 101 9.72 37.60 -6.21
C GLY A 101 9.29 37.42 -4.76
N LEU A 102 8.08 37.86 -4.41
CA LEU A 102 7.50 37.63 -3.07
C LEU A 102 7.25 36.15 -2.79
N ILE A 103 6.63 35.43 -3.72
CA ILE A 103 6.34 34.01 -3.57
C ILE A 103 7.64 33.20 -3.52
N GLU A 104 8.62 33.52 -4.38
CA GLU A 104 9.92 32.85 -4.41
C GLU A 104 10.70 33.04 -3.11
N LYS A 105 10.70 34.26 -2.55
CA LYS A 105 11.32 34.51 -1.24
C LYS A 105 10.68 33.66 -0.13
N SER A 106 9.35 33.58 -0.10
CA SER A 106 8.64 32.72 0.86
C SER A 106 8.96 31.24 0.64
N ARG A 107 9.05 30.79 -0.62
CA ARG A 107 9.39 29.40 -0.98
C ARG A 107 10.79 29.04 -0.50
N VAL A 108 11.78 29.89 -0.78
CA VAL A 108 13.17 29.71 -0.34
C VAL A 108 13.27 29.63 1.18
N ASN A 109 12.51 30.46 1.91
CA ASN A 109 12.46 30.39 3.38
C ASN A 109 11.88 29.06 3.88
N ALA A 110 10.78 28.57 3.26
CA ALA A 110 10.19 27.28 3.61
C ALA A 110 11.17 26.12 3.34
N THR A 111 11.83 26.13 2.17
CA THR A 111 12.87 25.15 1.81
C THR A 111 14.07 25.18 2.76
N ALA A 112 14.54 26.37 3.15
CA ALA A 112 15.64 26.49 4.11
C ALA A 112 15.26 25.88 5.47
N THR A 113 14.05 26.15 5.96
CA THR A 113 13.55 25.56 7.21
C THR A 113 13.38 24.04 7.10
N TYR A 114 12.79 23.54 6.01
CA TYR A 114 12.68 22.11 5.73
C TYR A 114 14.06 21.42 5.75
N ASN A 115 15.04 21.96 5.03
CA ASN A 115 16.39 21.41 4.99
C ASN A 115 17.08 21.43 6.36
N ASN A 116 16.81 22.45 7.18
CA ASN A 116 17.37 22.51 8.54
C ASN A 116 16.81 21.42 9.45
N ILE A 117 15.56 20.99 9.24
CA ILE A 117 14.88 19.94 9.99
C ILE A 117 15.34 18.55 9.51
N HIS A 118 15.29 18.32 8.19
CA HIS A 118 15.56 17.00 7.60
C HIS A 118 17.05 16.67 7.45
N TYR A 119 17.91 17.68 7.49
CA TYR A 119 19.36 17.51 7.42
C TYR A 119 20.00 18.34 8.54
N PRO A 120 19.92 17.91 9.82
CA PRO A 120 20.37 18.72 10.94
C PRO A 120 21.89 19.00 10.90
N ASN A 121 22.69 18.06 10.38
CA ASN A 121 24.15 18.22 10.28
C ASN A 121 24.60 18.85 8.97
N PHE A 122 25.63 19.69 9.07
CA PHE A 122 26.25 20.37 7.93
C PHE A 122 26.75 19.39 6.84
N ILE A 123 27.35 18.27 7.22
CA ILE A 123 27.84 17.25 6.27
C ILE A 123 26.67 16.66 5.46
N PHE A 124 25.56 16.30 6.12
CA PHE A 124 24.39 15.78 5.41
C PHE A 124 23.74 16.84 4.52
N ARG A 125 23.77 18.12 4.89
CA ARG A 125 23.32 19.22 4.01
C ARG A 125 24.20 19.36 2.76
N ILE A 126 25.51 19.25 2.90
CA ILE A 126 26.45 19.27 1.77
C ILE A 126 26.17 18.06 0.86
N LEU A 127 26.05 16.86 1.41
CA LEU A 127 25.74 15.66 0.65
C LEU A 127 24.41 15.82 -0.11
N HIS A 128 23.37 16.30 0.57
CA HIS A 128 22.08 16.59 -0.05
C HIS A 128 22.19 17.64 -1.17
N PHE A 129 22.98 18.70 -0.97
CA PHE A 129 23.25 19.70 -2.01
C PHE A 129 23.91 19.09 -3.26
N PHE A 130 24.79 18.10 -3.09
CA PHE A 130 25.39 17.34 -4.20
C PHE A 130 24.49 16.22 -4.75
N GLY A 131 23.24 16.11 -4.30
CA GLY A 131 22.27 15.15 -4.81
C GLY A 131 22.28 13.78 -4.10
N PHE A 132 23.05 13.60 -3.03
CA PHE A 132 22.98 12.39 -2.21
C PHE A 132 21.72 12.43 -1.35
N ASN A 133 20.83 11.48 -1.57
CA ASN A 133 19.63 11.32 -0.75
C ASN A 133 19.81 10.15 0.22
N LEU A 134 19.66 10.39 1.52
CA LEU A 134 19.73 9.35 2.55
C LEU A 134 18.77 8.17 2.28
N ARG A 135 17.65 8.42 1.59
CA ARG A 135 16.71 7.38 1.17
C ARG A 135 17.36 6.32 0.27
N GLN A 136 18.31 6.70 -0.58
CA GLN A 136 19.01 5.78 -1.49
C GLN A 136 19.92 4.80 -0.74
N VAL A 137 20.34 5.12 0.49
CA VAL A 137 21.17 4.23 1.32
C VAL A 137 20.44 2.93 1.68
N TRP A 138 19.10 3.00 1.75
CA TRP A 138 18.25 1.89 2.15
C TRP A 138 17.70 1.09 0.96
N GLN A 139 17.85 1.61 -0.26
CA GLN A 139 17.32 0.96 -1.47
C GLN A 139 18.24 -0.17 -1.91
N ARG A 140 17.73 -1.40 -1.81
CA ARG A 140 18.37 -2.62 -2.32
C ARG A 140 17.29 -3.49 -2.94
N ASP A 141 17.37 -3.67 -4.25
CA ASP A 141 16.28 -4.26 -5.03
C ASP A 141 16.38 -5.79 -5.13
N HIS A 142 17.52 -6.37 -4.75
CA HIS A 142 17.76 -7.81 -4.86
C HIS A 142 18.45 -8.39 -3.63
N TYR A 143 18.10 -9.63 -3.29
CA TYR A 143 18.68 -10.37 -2.15
C TYR A 143 20.21 -10.44 -2.20
N ASP A 144 20.80 -10.58 -3.39
CA ASP A 144 22.25 -10.69 -3.55
C ASP A 144 22.98 -9.37 -3.27
N GLN A 145 22.26 -8.24 -3.26
CA GLN A 145 22.79 -6.91 -2.93
C GLN A 145 22.72 -6.64 -1.42
N TYR A 146 22.03 -7.48 -0.65
CA TYR A 146 21.89 -7.32 0.79
C TYR A 146 23.21 -7.58 1.50
N GLN A 147 23.44 -6.82 2.57
CA GLN A 147 24.50 -7.16 3.51
C GLN A 147 24.11 -8.42 4.30
N GLU A 148 25.08 -9.15 4.84
CA GLU A 148 24.82 -10.44 5.50
C GLU A 148 23.76 -10.38 6.62
N LYS A 149 23.75 -9.32 7.42
CA LYS A 149 22.73 -9.11 8.46
C LYS A 149 21.32 -8.92 7.88
N GLU A 150 21.22 -8.21 6.75
CA GLU A 150 19.95 -7.98 6.05
C GLU A 150 19.48 -9.24 5.34
N LYS A 151 20.39 -10.04 4.76
CA LYS A 151 20.09 -11.39 4.26
C LYS A 151 19.48 -12.24 5.38
N LEU A 152 20.09 -12.26 6.56
CA LEU A 152 19.57 -13.02 7.70
C LEU A 152 18.18 -12.51 8.16
N THR A 153 17.95 -11.20 8.11
CA THR A 153 16.63 -10.60 8.37
C THR A 153 15.59 -11.01 7.32
N TYR A 154 15.97 -11.03 6.04
CA TYR A 154 15.10 -11.56 4.98
C TYR A 154 14.74 -13.03 5.23
N LEU A 155 15.72 -13.85 5.60
CA LEU A 155 15.51 -15.27 5.88
C LEU A 155 14.61 -15.48 7.10
N SER A 156 14.80 -14.70 8.17
CA SER A 156 13.98 -14.81 9.38
C SER A 156 12.51 -14.48 9.13
N HIS A 157 12.21 -13.45 8.33
CA HIS A 157 10.84 -13.09 7.93
C HIS A 157 10.07 -14.27 7.32
N HIS A 158 10.74 -15.13 6.57
CA HIS A 158 10.12 -16.21 5.80
C HIS A 158 10.17 -17.58 6.46
N LEU A 159 11.17 -17.84 7.31
CA LEU A 159 11.48 -19.18 7.79
C LEU A 159 11.10 -19.44 9.25
N MET A 160 10.91 -18.41 10.08
CA MET A 160 10.55 -18.61 11.48
C MET A 160 9.15 -19.24 11.63
N GLY A 161 8.20 -18.92 10.73
CA GLY A 161 6.85 -19.49 10.74
C GLY A 161 6.13 -19.29 12.08
N ASN A 162 5.73 -20.38 12.73
CA ASN A 162 5.16 -20.39 14.09
C ASN A 162 6.19 -20.78 15.17
N THR A 163 7.48 -20.74 14.85
CA THR A 163 8.56 -21.08 15.80
C THR A 163 9.04 -19.81 16.49
N ASP A 164 9.04 -19.80 17.83
CA ASP A 164 9.58 -18.68 18.60
C ASP A 164 11.11 -18.77 18.67
N LEU A 165 11.77 -17.90 17.90
CA LEU A 165 13.22 -17.68 17.95
C LEU A 165 13.55 -16.24 18.41
N ASN A 166 12.66 -15.61 19.18
CA ASN A 166 12.82 -14.22 19.62
C ASN A 166 14.02 -13.99 20.54
N HIS A 167 14.51 -15.04 21.21
CA HIS A 167 15.72 -14.95 22.02
C HIS A 167 16.99 -14.67 21.18
N HIS A 168 16.94 -14.86 19.86
CA HIS A 168 18.01 -14.47 18.94
C HIS A 168 17.77 -13.07 18.37
N GLU A 169 18.34 -12.04 19.00
CA GLU A 169 18.17 -10.64 18.55
C GLU A 169 18.61 -10.41 17.10
N ILE A 170 19.58 -11.19 16.60
CA ILE A 170 20.08 -11.05 15.23
C ILE A 170 19.05 -11.43 14.16
N LEU A 171 18.05 -12.25 14.52
CA LEU A 171 16.94 -12.63 13.64
C LEU A 171 15.82 -11.58 13.63
N GLN A 172 15.84 -10.62 14.55
CA GLN A 172 14.81 -9.60 14.67
C GLN A 172 15.08 -8.43 13.70
N GLY A 173 14.06 -8.07 12.92
CA GLY A 173 14.12 -6.93 12.01
C GLY A 173 14.01 -5.59 12.75
N LYS A 174 15.08 -4.79 12.76
CA LYS A 174 15.09 -3.43 13.37
C LYS A 174 14.73 -2.31 12.39
N VAL A 175 14.82 -2.57 11.08
CA VAL A 175 14.58 -1.59 10.00
C VAL A 175 13.23 -1.88 9.35
N ARG A 176 12.28 -0.94 9.39
CA ARG A 176 10.91 -1.21 8.90
C ARG A 176 10.88 -1.39 7.40
N SER A 177 11.59 -0.53 6.68
CA SER A 177 11.61 -0.52 5.21
C SER A 177 12.06 -1.85 4.62
N SER A 178 12.95 -2.58 5.31
CA SER A 178 13.39 -3.92 4.88
C SER A 178 12.20 -4.87 4.69
N ALA A 179 11.23 -4.91 5.60
CA ALA A 179 10.07 -5.80 5.45
C ALA A 179 9.21 -5.48 4.22
N TYR A 180 9.02 -4.19 3.91
CA TYR A 180 8.28 -3.74 2.72
C TYR A 180 9.05 -4.05 1.44
N GLN A 181 10.36 -3.81 1.43
CA GLN A 181 11.20 -4.10 0.27
C GLN A 181 11.33 -5.61 0.02
N HIS A 182 11.52 -6.41 1.07
CA HIS A 182 11.53 -7.87 0.98
C HIS A 182 10.24 -8.35 0.34
N PHE A 183 9.09 -7.89 0.86
CA PHE A 183 7.78 -8.25 0.33
C PHE A 183 7.56 -7.81 -1.12
N LEU A 184 8.02 -6.61 -1.48
CA LEU A 184 7.98 -6.10 -2.87
C LEU A 184 8.77 -7.00 -3.81
N ASN A 185 9.97 -7.40 -3.39
CA ASN A 185 10.84 -8.29 -4.16
C ASN A 185 10.22 -9.69 -4.30
N ASP A 186 9.58 -10.20 -3.25
CA ASP A 186 8.89 -11.50 -3.31
C ASP A 186 7.69 -11.46 -4.28
N LEU A 187 6.92 -10.36 -4.31
CA LEU A 187 5.84 -10.17 -5.30
C LEU A 187 6.39 -10.15 -6.72
N SER A 188 7.48 -9.41 -6.95
CA SER A 188 8.14 -9.34 -8.26
C SER A 188 8.67 -10.70 -8.68
N ASP A 189 9.42 -11.37 -7.81
CA ASP A 189 9.99 -12.69 -8.06
C ASP A 189 8.90 -13.70 -8.41
N PHE A 190 7.81 -13.76 -7.65
CA PHE A 190 6.71 -14.70 -7.85
C PHE A 190 6.07 -14.59 -9.25
N VAL A 191 5.84 -13.38 -9.75
CA VAL A 191 5.22 -13.15 -11.06
C VAL A 191 6.14 -13.55 -12.22
N HIS A 192 7.46 -13.53 -12.01
CA HIS A 192 8.47 -13.84 -13.01
C HIS A 192 8.89 -15.32 -13.07
N ILE A 193 8.40 -16.17 -12.15
CA ILE A 193 8.65 -17.62 -12.22
C ILE A 193 7.89 -18.22 -13.41
N GLN A 194 8.61 -18.43 -14.51
CA GLN A 194 8.04 -18.88 -15.78
C GLN A 194 7.30 -20.22 -15.66
N THR A 195 7.83 -21.14 -14.86
CA THR A 195 7.28 -22.50 -14.67
C THR A 195 5.94 -22.55 -13.95
N LEU A 196 5.54 -21.48 -13.24
CA LEU A 196 4.23 -21.41 -12.59
C LEU A 196 3.09 -21.12 -13.58
N GLU A 197 3.39 -20.61 -14.78
CA GLU A 197 2.40 -20.31 -15.83
C GLU A 197 1.17 -19.50 -15.35
N LEU A 198 1.38 -18.57 -14.42
CA LEU A 198 0.29 -17.77 -13.83
C LEU A 198 -0.53 -17.05 -14.93
N ASP A 199 -1.86 -17.07 -14.77
CA ASP A 199 -2.77 -16.47 -15.73
C ASP A 199 -2.70 -14.94 -15.72
N LYS A 200 -3.22 -14.30 -16.79
CA LYS A 200 -3.16 -12.85 -16.96
C LYS A 200 -3.89 -12.06 -15.87
N HIS A 201 -4.95 -12.60 -15.29
CA HIS A 201 -5.70 -11.92 -14.23
C HIS A 201 -4.88 -11.92 -12.94
N THR A 202 -4.33 -13.07 -12.54
CA THR A 202 -3.43 -13.18 -11.39
C THR A 202 -2.21 -12.26 -11.55
N LYS A 203 -1.57 -12.25 -12.73
CA LYS A 203 -0.43 -11.34 -13.00
C LYS A 203 -0.80 -9.86 -12.86
N ARG A 204 -1.97 -9.45 -13.35
CA ARG A 204 -2.45 -8.05 -13.18
C ARG A 204 -2.69 -7.71 -11.72
N LEU A 205 -3.35 -8.60 -10.96
CA LEU A 205 -3.58 -8.41 -9.53
C LEU A 205 -2.26 -8.20 -8.77
N PHE A 206 -1.25 -9.03 -9.04
CA PHE A 206 0.07 -8.87 -8.42
C PHE A 206 0.78 -7.58 -8.84
N ASN A 207 0.68 -7.17 -10.11
CA ASN A 207 1.25 -5.90 -10.56
C ASN A 207 0.57 -4.69 -9.87
N ASP A 208 -0.75 -4.74 -9.69
CA ASP A 208 -1.49 -3.70 -8.98
C ASP A 208 -1.07 -3.65 -7.49
N LEU A 209 -0.88 -4.81 -6.85
CA LEU A 209 -0.39 -4.92 -5.47
C LEU A 209 1.08 -4.48 -5.34
N HIS A 210 1.91 -4.80 -6.34
CA HIS A 210 3.30 -4.36 -6.40
C HIS A 210 3.39 -2.83 -6.39
N ASN A 211 2.60 -2.15 -7.23
CA ASN A 211 2.57 -0.69 -7.25
C ASN A 211 2.14 -0.09 -5.90
N GLN A 212 1.14 -0.68 -5.24
CA GLN A 212 0.70 -0.24 -3.91
C GLN A 212 1.79 -0.41 -2.84
N ILE A 213 2.52 -1.52 -2.86
CA ILE A 213 3.61 -1.79 -1.92
C ILE A 213 4.84 -0.93 -2.24
N GLU A 214 5.11 -0.62 -3.51
CA GLU A 214 6.24 0.22 -3.90
C GLU A 214 6.11 1.64 -3.32
N GLU A 215 4.93 2.24 -3.40
CA GLU A 215 4.65 3.54 -2.77
C GLU A 215 4.82 3.47 -1.24
N CYS A 216 4.35 2.39 -0.62
CA CYS A 216 4.50 2.19 0.81
C CYS A 216 5.96 1.93 1.23
N SER A 217 6.74 1.22 0.41
CA SER A 217 8.17 0.98 0.63
C SER A 217 8.93 2.31 0.65
N LYS A 218 8.63 3.19 -0.32
CA LYS A 218 9.16 4.57 -0.35
C LYS A 218 8.84 5.32 0.95
N PHE A 219 7.60 5.28 1.43
CA PHE A 219 7.22 5.93 2.69
C PHE A 219 7.91 5.30 3.91
N SER A 220 8.06 3.97 3.96
CA SER A 220 8.80 3.29 5.02
C SER A 220 10.29 3.68 5.05
N TYR A 221 10.92 3.89 3.88
CA TYR A 221 12.28 4.44 3.81
C TYR A 221 12.37 5.85 4.38
N GLU A 222 11.34 6.67 4.21
CA GLU A 222 11.28 7.99 4.84
C GLU A 222 11.21 7.89 6.36
N LEU A 223 10.37 7.00 6.89
CA LEU A 223 10.27 6.75 8.32
C LEU A 223 11.62 6.30 8.92
N ASP A 224 12.33 5.37 8.28
CA ASP A 224 13.65 4.92 8.75
C ASP A 224 14.71 6.04 8.63
N THR A 225 14.64 6.87 7.58
CA THR A 225 15.49 8.06 7.45
C THR A 225 15.23 9.05 8.58
N ILE A 226 13.97 9.25 8.97
CA ILE A 226 13.57 10.10 10.10
C ILE A 226 14.09 9.56 11.42
N GLN A 227 14.15 8.24 11.60
CA GLN A 227 14.78 7.66 12.79
C GLN A 227 16.27 8.02 12.88
N VAL A 228 17.00 8.02 11.77
CA VAL A 228 18.39 8.50 11.74
C VAL A 228 18.46 10.00 12.06
N ILE A 229 17.60 10.82 11.46
CA ILE A 229 17.55 12.27 11.74
C ILE A 229 17.32 12.53 13.22
N LYS A 230 16.40 11.77 13.85
CA LYS A 230 16.12 11.84 15.29
C LYS A 230 17.35 11.51 16.14
N GLN A 231 18.11 10.47 15.80
CA GLN A 231 19.35 10.13 16.52
C GLN A 231 20.40 11.25 16.43
N LEU A 232 20.34 12.07 15.38
CA LEU A 232 21.22 13.22 15.19
C LEU A 232 20.66 14.50 15.83
N ASN A 233 19.37 14.53 16.17
CA ASN A 233 18.68 15.67 16.77
C ASN A 233 17.49 15.23 17.64
N GLU A 234 17.72 15.15 18.96
CA GLU A 234 16.74 14.69 19.94
C GLU A 234 15.67 15.74 20.31
N ASN A 235 15.68 16.91 19.66
CA ASN A 235 14.73 17.99 19.95
C ASN A 235 13.28 17.58 19.59
N LYS A 236 12.39 17.52 20.58
CA LYS A 236 10.98 17.13 20.44
C LYS A 236 10.18 18.03 19.50
N ASP A 237 10.42 19.34 19.50
CA ASP A 237 9.73 20.26 18.57
C ASP A 237 10.13 19.98 17.11
N THR A 238 11.36 19.52 16.89
CA THR A 238 11.83 19.10 15.56
C THR A 238 11.19 17.79 15.15
N GLN A 239 11.07 16.82 16.08
CA GLN A 239 10.35 15.57 15.83
C GLN A 239 8.87 15.82 15.47
N GLN A 240 8.21 16.76 16.15
CA GLN A 240 6.83 17.13 15.81
C GLN A 240 6.71 17.73 14.40
N LYS A 241 7.70 18.53 13.96
CA LYS A 241 7.72 19.04 12.57
C LYS A 241 7.90 17.92 11.54
N LEU A 242 8.64 16.86 11.87
CA LEU A 242 8.74 15.66 11.03
C LEU A 242 7.40 14.91 10.95
N VAL A 243 6.66 14.81 12.06
CA VAL A 243 5.29 14.29 12.07
C VAL A 243 4.38 15.12 11.16
N ASP A 244 4.48 16.45 11.22
CA ASP A 244 3.67 17.35 10.39
C ASP A 244 3.95 17.15 8.89
N ASP A 245 5.23 17.04 8.50
CA ASP A 245 5.63 16.80 7.11
C ASP A 245 5.19 15.42 6.59
N LEU A 246 5.33 14.35 7.37
CA LEU A 246 4.85 13.03 6.96
C LEU A 246 3.32 12.95 6.93
N SER A 247 2.66 13.63 7.86
CA SER A 247 1.20 13.72 7.87
C SER A 247 0.68 14.41 6.62
N TYR A 248 1.35 15.49 6.19
CA TYR A 248 1.05 16.13 4.92
C TYR A 248 1.19 15.16 3.74
N GLN A 249 2.27 14.37 3.68
CA GLN A 249 2.45 13.41 2.58
C GLN A 249 1.34 12.36 2.54
N VAL A 250 0.96 11.79 3.68
CA VAL A 250 -0.15 10.82 3.74
C VAL A 250 -1.48 11.48 3.33
N GLN A 251 -1.75 12.71 3.81
CA GLN A 251 -2.94 13.46 3.42
C GLN A 251 -2.96 13.78 1.91
N LYS A 252 -1.82 14.17 1.34
CA LYS A 252 -1.66 14.42 -0.10
C LYS A 252 -1.92 13.14 -0.91
N SER A 253 -1.30 12.02 -0.54
CA SER A 253 -1.53 10.73 -1.20
C SER A 253 -3.00 10.31 -1.12
N LEU A 254 -3.66 10.52 0.03
CA LEU A 254 -5.09 10.24 0.18
C LEU A 254 -5.98 11.13 -0.71
N PHE A 255 -5.62 12.40 -0.83
CA PHE A 255 -6.31 13.36 -1.70
C PHE A 255 -6.22 12.93 -3.17
N GLU A 256 -5.03 12.55 -3.62
CA GLU A 256 -4.71 12.17 -5.00
C GLU A 256 -5.18 10.74 -5.38
N LEU A 257 -5.40 9.87 -4.38
CA LEU A 257 -5.85 8.50 -4.58
C LEU A 257 -7.18 8.45 -5.37
N PRO A 258 -7.32 7.59 -6.39
CA PRO A 258 -8.59 7.43 -7.10
C PRO A 258 -9.62 6.67 -6.23
N PRO A 259 -10.93 6.86 -6.45
CA PRO A 259 -11.95 6.02 -5.85
C PRO A 259 -11.72 4.53 -6.13
N GLY A 260 -11.81 3.70 -5.09
CA GLY A 260 -11.47 2.27 -5.12
C GLY A 260 -9.99 1.97 -4.88
N GLY A 261 -9.11 2.97 -4.96
CA GLY A 261 -7.69 2.83 -4.61
C GLY A 261 -7.47 2.67 -3.09
N SER A 262 -6.30 2.15 -2.73
CA SER A 262 -5.86 2.01 -1.34
C SER A 262 -4.43 2.49 -1.16
N LEU A 263 -4.17 3.13 -0.02
CA LEU A 263 -2.85 3.50 0.48
C LEU A 263 -2.52 2.65 1.70
N ILE A 264 -1.30 2.16 1.80
CA ILE A 264 -0.80 1.49 2.99
C ILE A 264 -0.01 2.50 3.82
N ILE A 265 -0.37 2.62 5.10
CA ILE A 265 0.29 3.48 6.08
C ILE A 265 0.98 2.55 7.10
N PRO A 266 2.31 2.51 7.13
CA PRO A 266 3.04 1.86 8.20
C PRO A 266 2.64 2.48 9.54
N HIS A 267 2.30 1.65 10.52
CA HIS A 267 1.90 2.07 11.87
C HIS A 267 2.61 1.25 12.93
N GLY A 268 2.58 1.67 14.18
CA GLY A 268 3.25 0.97 15.27
C GLY A 268 3.76 1.90 16.35
N TYR A 269 4.72 1.45 17.14
CA TYR A 269 5.42 2.28 18.11
C TYR A 269 6.91 1.96 18.19
N VAL A 270 7.66 2.90 18.76
CA VAL A 270 9.07 2.72 19.15
C VAL A 270 9.26 3.13 20.60
N THR A 271 10.01 2.35 21.35
CA THR A 271 10.57 2.67 22.65
C THR A 271 12.06 2.31 22.67
N ALA A 272 12.78 2.74 23.71
CA ALA A 272 14.20 2.45 23.89
C ALA A 272 14.48 0.95 23.99
N ASN A 273 13.48 0.18 24.45
CA ASN A 273 13.59 -1.26 24.71
C ASN A 273 13.05 -2.12 23.56
N GLY A 274 12.55 -1.51 22.47
CA GLY A 274 12.00 -2.24 21.34
C GLY A 274 10.86 -1.51 20.65
N GLY A 275 10.23 -2.16 19.66
CA GLY A 275 9.11 -1.57 18.94
C GLY A 275 8.15 -2.63 18.46
N HIS A 276 6.98 -2.17 18.00
CA HIS A 276 6.00 -3.00 17.33
C HIS A 276 5.61 -2.35 16.01
N ALA A 277 5.31 -3.16 15.00
CA ALA A 277 4.87 -2.68 13.70
C ALA A 277 3.54 -3.32 13.29
N THR A 278 2.70 -2.51 12.68
CA THR A 278 1.38 -2.87 12.16
C THR A 278 1.17 -2.21 10.80
N VAL A 279 0.18 -2.69 10.08
CA VAL A 279 -0.18 -2.16 8.77
C VAL A 279 -1.58 -1.56 8.86
N ILE A 280 -1.74 -0.33 8.37
CA ILE A 280 -3.06 0.27 8.18
C ILE A 280 -3.28 0.45 6.69
N GLU A 281 -4.37 -0.12 6.19
CA GLU A 281 -4.82 0.17 4.83
C GLU A 281 -5.90 1.26 4.89
N CYS A 282 -5.67 2.38 4.20
CA CYS A 282 -6.68 3.40 3.95
C CYS A 282 -7.25 3.19 2.54
N GLN A 283 -8.52 2.80 2.45
CA GLN A 283 -9.20 2.58 1.18
C GLN A 283 -10.17 3.73 0.90
N LYS A 284 -10.04 4.35 -0.28
CA LYS A 284 -10.92 5.44 -0.70
C LYS A 284 -12.19 4.87 -1.33
N ILE A 285 -13.33 5.13 -0.70
CA ILE A 285 -14.62 4.63 -1.16
C ILE A 285 -15.15 5.50 -2.30
N ASN A 286 -15.05 6.81 -2.13
CA ASN A 286 -15.45 7.80 -3.13
C ASN A 286 -14.60 9.08 -2.96
N THR A 287 -14.98 10.18 -3.62
CA THR A 287 -14.21 11.43 -3.55
C THR A 287 -14.22 12.11 -2.18
N GLN A 288 -15.08 11.68 -1.25
CA GLN A 288 -15.30 12.31 0.05
C GLN A 288 -15.08 11.37 1.23
N GLU A 289 -15.13 10.06 1.04
CA GLU A 289 -15.12 9.08 2.12
C GLU A 289 -14.05 8.01 1.95
N VAL A 290 -13.52 7.58 3.09
CA VAL A 290 -12.51 6.53 3.19
C VAL A 290 -12.85 5.57 4.34
N ILE A 291 -12.26 4.37 4.31
CA ILE A 291 -12.26 3.43 5.43
C ILE A 291 -10.81 3.09 5.78
N PHE A 292 -10.54 2.86 7.07
CA PHE A 292 -9.27 2.35 7.54
C PHE A 292 -9.43 0.90 7.99
N LYS A 293 -8.58 0.00 7.48
CA LYS A 293 -8.45 -1.37 7.95
C LYS A 293 -7.15 -1.51 8.71
N ILE A 294 -7.23 -1.96 9.95
CA ILE A 294 -6.13 -2.07 10.88
C ILE A 294 -5.71 -3.54 10.96
N ILE A 295 -4.48 -3.80 10.52
CA ILE A 295 -3.90 -5.13 10.40
C ILE A 295 -2.76 -5.21 11.39
N ASN A 296 -3.10 -5.73 12.57
CA ASN A 296 -2.16 -5.98 13.64
C ASN A 296 -2.04 -7.49 13.83
N THR A 297 -0.86 -8.08 13.68
CA THR A 297 -0.60 -9.49 14.01
C THR A 297 -0.13 -9.71 15.45
N GLY A 298 0.07 -8.66 16.25
CA GLY A 298 0.44 -8.73 17.67
C GLY A 298 1.95 -8.70 17.86
N ALA A 299 2.47 -8.70 19.08
CA ALA A 299 3.90 -8.83 19.36
C ALA A 299 4.15 -10.06 20.26
N GLY A 300 4.48 -11.21 19.66
CA GLY A 300 4.78 -12.47 20.36
C GLY A 300 3.57 -13.25 20.89
N GLU A 301 3.83 -14.38 21.56
CA GLU A 301 2.82 -15.21 22.28
C GLU A 301 2.20 -14.47 23.48
N THR A 302 2.84 -13.40 23.94
CA THR A 302 2.23 -12.49 24.89
C THR A 302 1.03 -11.81 24.23
N GLN A 303 -0.15 -11.99 24.83
CA GLN A 303 -1.31 -11.17 24.56
C GLN A 303 -0.89 -9.72 24.73
N THR A 304 -0.47 -9.10 23.63
CA THR A 304 -0.05 -7.72 23.66
C THR A 304 -1.32 -6.97 24.02
N GLU A 305 -1.32 -6.36 25.20
CA GLU A 305 -2.40 -5.49 25.70
C GLU A 305 -2.65 -4.29 24.76
N SER A 306 -1.98 -4.20 23.61
CA SER A 306 -2.28 -3.24 22.56
C SER A 306 -3.61 -3.64 21.88
N TYR A 307 -4.64 -2.84 22.17
CA TYR A 307 -6.09 -3.11 22.04
C TYR A 307 -6.73 -3.86 23.21
N ARG A 308 -6.20 -3.72 24.44
CA ARG A 308 -6.68 -4.32 25.70
C ARG A 308 -8.20 -4.54 25.68
N THR A 309 -8.60 -5.78 25.38
CA THR A 309 -9.80 -6.42 25.94
C THR A 309 -11.10 -5.60 25.93
N LEU A 310 -11.56 -5.17 24.75
CA LEU A 310 -13.00 -5.10 24.44
C LEU A 310 -13.40 -6.06 23.30
N PHE A 311 -12.51 -7.01 23.01
CA PHE A 311 -12.69 -8.07 22.03
C PHE A 311 -12.59 -9.42 22.75
N LEU A 312 -13.64 -10.23 22.61
CA LEU A 312 -13.81 -11.54 23.25
C LEU A 312 -12.59 -12.46 23.07
N SER A 313 -11.78 -12.62 24.13
CA SER A 313 -10.84 -13.73 24.25
C SER A 313 -11.15 -14.65 25.45
N LEU A 314 -12.26 -14.43 26.18
CA LEU A 314 -12.62 -15.30 27.30
C LEU A 314 -12.98 -16.74 26.90
N ILE A 315 -13.12 -17.07 25.60
CA ILE A 315 -13.60 -18.39 25.15
C ILE A 315 -12.74 -19.02 24.02
N SER A 316 -11.77 -18.31 23.43
CA SER A 316 -11.06 -18.84 22.24
C SER A 316 -9.63 -19.24 22.55
N THR A 317 -9.37 -20.55 22.53
CA THR A 317 -8.05 -21.17 22.42
C THR A 317 -7.39 -20.97 21.04
N THR A 318 -7.98 -20.19 20.13
CA THR A 318 -7.45 -19.97 18.78
C THR A 318 -6.54 -18.74 18.72
N LEU A 319 -5.37 -18.90 18.07
CA LEU A 319 -4.38 -17.85 17.75
C LEU A 319 -4.87 -16.90 16.64
N THR A 320 -6.18 -16.60 16.59
CA THR A 320 -6.76 -15.77 15.52
C THR A 320 -7.64 -14.64 16.05
N ARG A 321 -7.68 -13.51 15.35
CA ARG A 321 -8.52 -12.34 15.67
C ARG A 321 -9.04 -11.63 14.43
N PRO A 322 -10.22 -11.00 14.44
CA PRO A 322 -10.69 -10.25 13.28
C PRO A 322 -9.85 -9.00 13.01
N VAL A 323 -9.65 -8.69 11.73
CA VAL A 323 -9.18 -7.38 11.27
C VAL A 323 -10.16 -6.31 11.77
N LYS A 324 -9.66 -5.14 12.18
CA LYS A 324 -10.54 -4.01 12.54
C LYS A 324 -10.73 -3.10 11.35
N VAL A 325 -11.95 -2.59 11.17
CA VAL A 325 -12.28 -1.67 10.10
C VAL A 325 -13.11 -0.51 10.64
N THR A 326 -12.83 0.70 10.18
CA THR A 326 -13.63 1.86 10.55
C THR A 326 -14.93 1.90 9.77
N SER A 327 -15.94 2.57 10.31
CA SER A 327 -17.04 3.11 9.50
C SER A 327 -16.49 4.10 8.46
N ASN A 328 -17.29 4.45 7.45
CA ASN A 328 -16.92 5.49 6.50
C ASN A 328 -16.58 6.79 7.26
N MET A 329 -15.39 7.32 6.98
CA MET A 329 -14.91 8.58 7.54
C MET A 329 -14.78 9.60 6.42
N SER A 330 -15.17 10.84 6.68
CA SER A 330 -15.03 11.89 5.67
C SER A 330 -13.56 12.33 5.55
N ILE A 331 -13.08 12.55 4.33
CA ILE A 331 -11.74 13.07 4.05
C ILE A 331 -11.56 14.45 4.70
N GLU A 332 -12.62 15.27 4.70
CA GLU A 332 -12.62 16.58 5.36
C GLU A 332 -12.36 16.47 6.87
N GLU A 333 -13.03 15.53 7.56
CA GLU A 333 -12.77 15.25 8.98
C GLU A 333 -11.30 14.83 9.20
N ILE A 334 -10.77 13.93 8.37
CA ILE A 334 -9.39 13.43 8.50
C ILE A 334 -8.35 14.55 8.29
N PHE A 335 -8.65 15.53 7.43
CA PHE A 335 -7.74 16.63 7.12
C PHE A 335 -7.82 17.78 8.13
N ASN A 336 -9.01 18.01 8.69
CA ASN A 336 -9.27 19.07 9.66
C ASN A 336 -8.98 18.66 11.11
N THR A 337 -8.85 17.37 11.38
CA THR A 337 -8.43 16.83 12.67
C THR A 337 -6.94 16.45 12.65
N ASN A 338 -6.40 16.09 13.82
CA ASN A 338 -5.04 15.55 13.94
C ASN A 338 -5.01 14.03 13.69
N PHE A 339 -5.97 13.46 12.96
CA PHE A 339 -6.11 11.99 12.80
C PHE A 339 -4.84 11.32 12.28
N ILE A 340 -4.27 11.84 11.18
CA ILE A 340 -3.04 11.29 10.59
C ILE A 340 -1.82 11.58 11.48
N GLU A 341 -1.80 12.73 12.16
CA GLU A 341 -0.74 13.06 13.12
C GLU A 341 -0.74 12.05 14.28
N GLU A 342 -1.90 11.77 14.87
CA GLU A 342 -2.07 10.78 15.95
C GLU A 342 -1.66 9.37 15.52
N LEU A 343 -1.84 9.01 14.24
CA LEU A 343 -1.33 7.74 13.70
C LEU A 343 0.21 7.72 13.63
N LEU A 344 0.84 8.80 13.18
CA LEU A 344 2.28 8.81 12.92
C LEU A 344 3.13 9.15 14.15
N THR A 345 2.59 9.90 15.12
CA THR A 345 3.32 10.31 16.34
C THR A 345 4.04 9.16 17.04
N PRO A 346 3.40 8.00 17.32
CA PRO A 346 4.03 6.92 18.09
C PRO A 346 5.21 6.24 17.37
N LEU A 347 5.32 6.41 16.05
CA LEU A 347 6.43 5.90 15.25
C LEU A 347 7.68 6.79 15.31
N ILE A 348 7.49 8.08 15.57
CA ILE A 348 8.50 9.13 15.40
C ILE A 348 8.92 9.70 16.76
N VAL A 349 7.95 10.07 17.57
CA VAL A 349 8.15 10.61 18.92
C VAL A 349 8.21 9.44 19.88
N GLU A 350 9.39 9.21 20.43
CA GLU A 350 9.57 8.16 21.43
C GLU A 350 9.26 8.70 22.81
N ASP A 351 8.33 8.04 23.48
CA ASP A 351 8.02 8.26 24.87
C ASP A 351 7.61 6.95 25.58
N GLU A 352 7.56 6.98 26.90
CA GLU A 352 7.18 5.82 27.72
C GLU A 352 5.73 5.36 27.48
N GLN A 353 4.89 6.24 26.91
CA GLN A 353 3.49 6.01 26.57
C GLN A 353 3.29 5.69 25.07
N SER A 354 4.34 5.46 24.26
CA SER A 354 4.21 5.28 22.81
C SER A 354 3.24 4.13 22.47
N MET A 355 3.23 3.07 23.28
CA MET A 355 2.28 1.97 23.14
C MET A 355 0.83 2.42 23.38
N GLU A 356 0.59 3.22 24.42
CA GLU A 356 -0.75 3.77 24.71
C GLU A 356 -1.19 4.69 23.57
N LYS A 357 -0.31 5.58 23.12
CA LYS A 357 -0.57 6.51 22.01
C LYS A 357 -0.87 5.81 20.69
N MET A 358 -0.19 4.71 20.39
CA MET A 358 -0.48 3.86 19.22
C MET A 358 -1.94 3.38 19.20
N THR A 359 -2.51 3.12 20.37
CA THR A 359 -3.86 2.53 20.50
C THR A 359 -4.96 3.55 20.78
N ALA A 360 -4.61 4.72 21.30
CA ALA A 360 -5.56 5.74 21.77
C ALA A 360 -6.58 6.14 20.70
N LEU A 361 -6.12 6.37 19.47
CA LEU A 361 -6.99 6.74 18.35
C LEU A 361 -8.07 5.68 18.09
N PHE A 362 -7.68 4.40 18.08
CA PHE A 362 -8.59 3.31 17.77
C PHE A 362 -9.55 3.01 18.92
N LEU A 363 -9.10 3.15 20.17
CA LEU A 363 -9.98 3.06 21.33
C LEU A 363 -11.04 4.16 21.29
N ARG A 364 -10.66 5.39 20.93
CA ARG A 364 -11.62 6.49 20.72
C ARG A 364 -12.66 6.13 19.66
N LEU A 365 -12.23 5.70 18.47
CA LEU A 365 -13.15 5.28 17.40
C LEU A 365 -14.06 4.13 17.81
N TYR A 366 -13.56 3.18 18.59
CA TYR A 366 -14.36 2.08 19.12
C TYR A 366 -15.45 2.58 20.08
N HIS A 367 -15.10 3.43 21.04
CA HIS A 367 -16.07 4.01 21.97
C HIS A 367 -17.12 4.89 21.28
N GLU A 368 -16.76 5.49 20.15
CA GLU A 368 -17.70 6.22 19.27
C GLU A 368 -18.58 5.29 18.41
N GLY A 369 -18.40 3.96 18.47
CA GLY A 369 -19.11 3.00 17.64
C GLY A 369 -18.71 3.05 16.16
N ARG A 370 -17.50 3.53 15.86
CA ARG A 370 -16.96 3.73 14.51
C ARG A 370 -15.87 2.74 14.12
N LEU A 371 -15.51 1.80 15.00
CA LEU A 371 -14.54 0.73 14.74
C LEU A 371 -15.22 -0.64 14.93
N HIS A 372 -15.14 -1.48 13.92
CA HIS A 372 -15.89 -2.75 13.82
C HIS A 372 -15.00 -3.92 13.43
N ASP A 373 -15.51 -5.12 13.60
CA ASP A 373 -14.86 -6.36 13.20
C ASP A 373 -15.14 -6.64 11.72
N ASP A 374 -14.07 -6.84 10.96
CA ASP A 374 -14.15 -7.30 9.59
C ASP A 374 -14.25 -8.83 9.53
N LYS A 375 -14.73 -9.37 8.41
CA LYS A 375 -14.87 -10.82 8.20
C LYS A 375 -13.54 -11.58 8.16
N HIS A 376 -12.44 -10.90 7.84
CA HIS A 376 -11.13 -11.54 7.73
C HIS A 376 -10.50 -11.72 9.12
N LEU A 377 -10.01 -12.94 9.38
CA LEU A 377 -9.28 -13.27 10.59
C LEU A 377 -7.77 -13.21 10.35
N LEU A 378 -7.06 -12.55 11.26
CA LEU A 378 -5.62 -12.45 11.38
C LEU A 378 -5.11 -13.58 12.25
N THR A 379 -4.04 -14.24 11.81
CA THR A 379 -3.24 -15.11 12.67
C THR A 379 -2.31 -14.24 13.51
N LEU A 380 -2.26 -14.51 14.82
CA LEU A 380 -1.31 -13.86 15.71
C LEU A 380 0.10 -14.35 15.41
N GLN A 381 1.06 -13.43 15.32
CA GLN A 381 2.46 -13.81 15.19
C GLN A 381 3.03 -14.20 16.55
N VAL A 382 3.92 -15.18 16.55
CA VAL A 382 4.67 -15.60 17.74
C VAL A 382 6.13 -15.15 17.69
N ASN A 383 6.55 -14.52 16.59
CA ASN A 383 7.92 -14.12 16.30
C ASN A 383 8.04 -12.61 16.01
N GLY A 384 9.24 -12.06 16.21
CA GLY A 384 9.57 -10.63 16.16
C GLY A 384 9.61 -10.01 14.76
N VAL A 385 8.82 -10.52 13.80
CA VAL A 385 8.79 -10.09 12.39
C VAL A 385 7.54 -9.27 12.06
N CYS A 386 7.19 -8.35 12.96
CA CYS A 386 5.89 -7.66 13.05
C CYS A 386 5.38 -7.01 11.75
N ALA A 387 6.26 -6.28 11.05
CA ALA A 387 5.90 -5.60 9.82
C ALA A 387 5.61 -6.60 8.68
N HIS A 388 6.48 -7.62 8.53
CA HIS A 388 6.31 -8.64 7.50
C HIS A 388 5.05 -9.48 7.74
N SER A 389 4.81 -9.92 8.98
CA SER A 389 3.59 -10.66 9.33
C SER A 389 2.32 -9.85 9.04
N SER A 390 2.32 -8.55 9.37
CA SER A 390 1.20 -7.66 9.08
C SER A 390 0.99 -7.44 7.58
N LEU A 391 2.07 -7.36 6.79
CA LEU A 391 2.02 -7.28 5.33
C LEU A 391 1.48 -8.57 4.70
N LEU A 392 1.94 -9.72 5.16
CA LEU A 392 1.45 -11.02 4.68
C LEU A 392 -0.04 -11.20 5.00
N ALA A 393 -0.48 -10.77 6.19
CA ALA A 393 -1.88 -10.79 6.56
C ALA A 393 -2.73 -9.79 5.74
N TRP A 394 -2.19 -8.61 5.44
CA TRP A 394 -2.81 -7.69 4.48
C TRP A 394 -2.96 -8.32 3.10
N PHE A 395 -1.89 -8.90 2.57
CA PHE A 395 -1.89 -9.55 1.28
C PHE A 395 -2.92 -10.69 1.19
N LYS A 396 -3.06 -11.48 2.26
CA LYS A 396 -4.11 -12.51 2.39
C LYS A 396 -5.54 -11.95 2.20
N THR A 397 -5.79 -10.69 2.56
CA THR A 397 -7.10 -10.03 2.32
C THR A 397 -7.28 -9.53 0.88
N LYS A 398 -6.21 -9.52 0.07
CA LYS A 398 -6.19 -8.98 -1.30
C LYS A 398 -6.24 -10.02 -2.39
N VAL A 399 -5.78 -11.23 -2.11
CA VAL A 399 -5.69 -12.30 -3.11
C VAL A 399 -6.60 -13.48 -2.76
N PRO A 400 -7.01 -14.28 -3.77
CA PRO A 400 -7.74 -15.52 -3.51
C PRO A 400 -6.92 -16.46 -2.61
N GLY A 401 -7.61 -17.19 -1.73
CA GLY A 401 -6.99 -18.13 -0.79
C GLY A 401 -5.99 -19.11 -1.43
N PRO A 402 -6.34 -19.78 -2.56
CA PRO A 402 -5.40 -20.66 -3.25
C PRO A 402 -4.13 -19.94 -3.71
N THR A 403 -4.27 -18.73 -4.26
CA THR A 403 -3.14 -17.91 -4.73
C THR A 403 -2.23 -17.49 -3.57
N PHE A 404 -2.80 -17.14 -2.42
CA PHE A 404 -2.04 -16.84 -1.19
C PHE A 404 -1.18 -18.04 -0.76
N LEU A 405 -1.77 -19.25 -0.71
CA LEU A 405 -1.06 -20.46 -0.30
C LEU A 405 0.08 -20.80 -1.25
N LEU A 406 -0.13 -20.66 -2.57
CA LEU A 406 0.90 -20.88 -3.57
C LEU A 406 2.06 -19.88 -3.41
N PHE A 407 1.75 -18.60 -3.18
CA PHE A 407 2.75 -17.57 -2.91
C PHE A 407 3.56 -17.90 -1.66
N GLN A 408 2.89 -18.20 -0.54
CA GLN A 408 3.53 -18.50 0.74
C GLN A 408 4.46 -19.73 0.66
N PHE A 409 4.04 -20.79 -0.04
CA PHE A 409 4.89 -21.96 -0.25
C PHE A 409 6.15 -21.63 -1.04
N ILE A 410 6.01 -20.94 -2.17
CA ILE A 410 7.14 -20.58 -3.04
C ILE A 410 8.15 -19.68 -2.32
N THR A 411 7.69 -18.66 -1.61
CA THR A 411 8.59 -17.72 -0.92
C THR A 411 9.33 -18.40 0.23
N ALA A 412 8.65 -19.23 1.04
CA ALA A 412 9.27 -19.99 2.11
C ALA A 412 10.30 -21.01 1.57
N GLN A 413 9.95 -21.73 0.50
CA GLN A 413 10.86 -22.70 -0.13
C GLN A 413 12.12 -22.03 -0.69
N LYS A 414 11.95 -20.90 -1.39
CA LYS A 414 13.06 -20.10 -1.91
C LYS A 414 13.95 -19.55 -0.79
N ALA A 415 13.35 -19.06 0.30
CA ALA A 415 14.10 -18.61 1.46
C ALA A 415 14.90 -19.75 2.10
N LEU A 416 14.36 -20.97 2.18
CA LEU A 416 15.07 -22.13 2.73
C LEU A 416 16.28 -22.51 1.87
N GLN A 417 16.12 -22.50 0.54
CA GLN A 417 17.23 -22.69 -0.40
C GLN A 417 18.32 -21.62 -0.22
N ARG A 418 17.92 -20.35 -0.05
CA ARG A 418 18.84 -19.24 0.22
C ARG A 418 19.56 -19.40 1.56
N LEU A 419 18.88 -19.90 2.60
CA LEU A 419 19.51 -20.20 3.89
C LEU A 419 20.56 -21.30 3.76
N ASP A 420 20.26 -22.37 3.03
CA ASP A 420 21.23 -23.45 2.79
C ASP A 420 22.48 -22.94 2.05
N GLN A 421 22.29 -22.06 1.05
CA GLN A 421 23.39 -21.39 0.36
C GLN A 421 24.16 -20.44 1.28
N PHE A 422 23.47 -19.69 2.14
CA PHE A 422 24.07 -18.79 3.11
C PHE A 422 24.95 -19.57 4.10
N ILE A 423 24.42 -20.64 4.69
CA ILE A 423 25.16 -21.52 5.63
C ILE A 423 26.43 -22.08 4.99
N ALA A 424 26.40 -22.41 3.70
CA ALA A 424 27.56 -22.96 3.01
C ALA A 424 28.70 -21.95 2.76
N HIS A 425 28.40 -20.65 2.78
CA HIS A 425 29.35 -19.60 2.37
C HIS A 425 29.54 -18.46 3.38
N TYR A 426 28.81 -18.46 4.51
CA TYR A 426 28.89 -17.33 5.45
C TYR A 426 30.28 -17.24 6.08
N ASN A 427 30.79 -16.01 6.18
CA ASN A 427 32.08 -15.76 6.79
C ASN A 427 31.89 -15.32 8.25
N LYS A 428 32.42 -16.11 9.19
CA LYS A 428 32.34 -15.81 10.62
C LYS A 428 32.88 -14.42 10.98
N SER A 429 33.85 -13.89 10.24
CA SER A 429 34.43 -12.56 10.51
C SER A 429 33.47 -11.39 10.25
N GLU A 430 32.36 -11.61 9.56
CA GLU A 430 31.35 -10.58 9.28
C GLU A 430 30.36 -10.40 10.45
N PHE A 431 30.46 -11.24 11.48
CA PHE A 431 29.61 -11.22 12.67
C PHE A 431 30.44 -11.00 13.94
N ILE A 432 29.86 -10.26 14.88
CA ILE A 432 30.48 -10.02 16.20
C ILE A 432 30.43 -11.30 17.06
N GLU A 433 29.42 -12.14 16.85
CA GLU A 433 29.17 -13.37 17.61
C GLU A 433 29.05 -14.57 16.67
N ASP A 434 29.26 -15.78 17.20
CA ASP A 434 29.07 -17.02 16.44
C ASP A 434 27.59 -17.32 16.25
N ILE A 435 27.13 -17.21 15.01
CA ILE A 435 25.73 -17.41 14.64
C ILE A 435 25.41 -18.84 14.19
N SER A 436 26.36 -19.78 14.28
CA SER A 436 26.18 -21.15 13.76
C SER A 436 24.91 -21.83 14.31
N GLN A 437 24.68 -21.70 15.63
CA GLN A 437 23.51 -22.28 16.29
C GLN A 437 22.21 -21.60 15.83
N VAL A 438 22.22 -20.27 15.69
CA VAL A 438 21.10 -19.48 15.18
C VAL A 438 20.69 -19.95 13.79
N LEU A 439 21.67 -20.20 12.91
CA LEU A 439 21.42 -20.67 11.55
C LEU A 439 20.85 -22.09 11.51
N LEU A 440 21.30 -22.98 12.39
CA LEU A 440 20.75 -24.34 12.50
C LEU A 440 19.30 -24.33 12.99
N GLU A 441 18.99 -23.53 14.00
CA GLU A 441 17.63 -23.39 14.53
C GLU A 441 16.69 -22.75 13.51
N LEU A 442 17.15 -21.71 12.81
CA LEU A 442 16.39 -21.09 11.73
C LEU A 442 16.14 -22.08 10.57
N ARG A 443 17.12 -22.94 10.25
CA ARG A 443 16.96 -23.97 9.21
C ARG A 443 15.90 -24.98 9.60
N GLU A 444 15.88 -25.41 10.85
CA GLU A 444 14.89 -26.37 11.33
C GLU A 444 13.48 -25.77 11.37
N ALA A 445 13.35 -24.53 11.84
CA ALA A 445 12.10 -23.76 11.74
C ALA A 445 11.65 -23.59 10.27
N GLY A 446 12.61 -23.33 9.36
CA GLY A 446 12.37 -23.18 7.94
C GLY A 446 11.83 -24.45 7.29
N LYS A 447 12.41 -25.62 7.59
CA LYS A 447 11.89 -26.91 7.09
C LYS A 447 10.44 -27.13 7.53
N LYS A 448 10.15 -26.93 8.81
CA LYS A 448 8.78 -27.06 9.36
C LYS A 448 7.81 -26.10 8.66
N THR A 449 8.21 -24.85 8.47
CA THR A 449 7.39 -23.83 7.78
C THR A 449 7.09 -24.23 6.34
N VAL A 450 8.08 -24.74 5.61
CA VAL A 450 7.90 -25.22 4.23
C VAL A 450 7.00 -26.46 4.18
N GLU A 451 7.17 -27.41 5.10
CA GLU A 451 6.33 -28.61 5.20
C GLU A 451 4.86 -28.26 5.50
N GLU A 452 4.62 -27.33 6.43
CA GLU A 452 3.27 -26.83 6.75
C GLU A 452 2.63 -26.15 5.54
N ALA A 453 3.37 -25.27 4.85
CA ALA A 453 2.89 -24.58 3.66
C ALA A 453 2.60 -25.57 2.50
N ALA A 454 3.47 -26.56 2.30
CA ALA A 454 3.27 -27.61 1.30
C ALA A 454 2.01 -28.46 1.59
N SER A 455 1.79 -28.82 2.87
CA SER A 455 0.62 -29.56 3.30
C SER A 455 -0.68 -28.79 3.07
N GLN A 456 -0.70 -27.49 3.42
CA GLN A 456 -1.85 -26.61 3.18
C GLN A 456 -2.13 -26.46 1.67
N LEU A 457 -1.09 -26.23 0.86
CA LEU A 457 -1.20 -26.12 -0.58
C LEU A 457 -1.71 -27.43 -1.22
N ALA A 458 -1.21 -28.57 -0.77
CA ALA A 458 -1.66 -29.89 -1.25
C ALA A 458 -3.12 -30.17 -0.87
N HIS A 459 -3.56 -29.79 0.33
CA HIS A 459 -4.95 -29.90 0.75
C HIS A 459 -5.85 -29.04 -0.14
N GLU A 460 -5.46 -27.78 -0.37
CA GLU A 460 -6.24 -26.86 -1.22
C GLU A 460 -6.30 -27.31 -2.68
N LYS A 461 -5.21 -27.87 -3.21
CA LYS A 461 -5.18 -28.50 -4.53
C LYS A 461 -6.23 -29.62 -4.65
N ARG A 462 -6.37 -30.47 -3.63
CA ARG A 462 -7.39 -31.55 -3.64
C ARG A 462 -8.80 -30.95 -3.68
N ARG A 463 -9.08 -29.97 -2.81
CA ARG A 463 -10.36 -29.25 -2.80
C ARG A 463 -10.69 -28.63 -4.16
N ILE A 464 -9.74 -27.91 -4.77
CA ILE A 464 -9.89 -27.28 -6.09
C ILE A 464 -10.06 -28.33 -7.20
N THR A 465 -9.42 -29.49 -7.09
CA THR A 465 -9.60 -30.60 -8.04
C THR A 465 -11.04 -31.14 -8.00
N GLU A 466 -11.59 -31.34 -6.80
CA GLU A 466 -12.98 -31.77 -6.62
C GLU A 466 -13.97 -30.72 -7.13
N GLU A 467 -13.75 -29.43 -6.82
CA GLU A 467 -14.57 -28.33 -7.33
C GLU A 467 -14.52 -28.23 -8.85
N LYS A 468 -13.34 -28.42 -9.46
CA LYS A 468 -13.19 -28.47 -10.91
C LYS A 468 -14.06 -29.58 -11.53
N MET A 469 -14.04 -30.79 -10.97
CA MET A 469 -14.86 -31.91 -11.46
C MET A 469 -16.37 -31.58 -11.36
N GLN A 470 -16.80 -30.94 -10.27
CA GLN A 470 -18.18 -30.49 -10.11
C GLN A 470 -18.56 -29.42 -11.16
N LEU A 471 -17.69 -28.44 -11.39
CA LEU A 471 -17.89 -27.40 -12.40
C LEU A 471 -17.98 -28.00 -13.82
N GLN A 472 -17.15 -28.99 -14.13
CA GLN A 472 -17.20 -29.71 -15.41
C GLN A 472 -18.55 -30.41 -15.58
N SER A 473 -19.02 -31.15 -14.56
CA SER A 473 -20.34 -31.79 -14.57
C SER A 473 -21.48 -30.78 -14.77
N GLN A 474 -21.43 -29.63 -14.08
CA GLN A 474 -22.41 -28.55 -14.23
C GLN A 474 -22.39 -27.97 -15.65
N LEU A 475 -21.21 -27.72 -16.22
CA LEU A 475 -21.08 -27.22 -17.58
C LEU A 475 -21.64 -28.23 -18.59
N SER A 476 -21.34 -29.52 -18.45
CA SER A 476 -21.90 -30.59 -19.28
C SER A 476 -23.43 -30.60 -19.21
N SER A 477 -24.02 -30.53 -18.02
CA SER A 477 -25.49 -30.48 -17.87
C SER A 477 -26.14 -29.29 -18.60
N LEU A 478 -25.46 -28.13 -18.60
CA LEU A 478 -25.92 -26.94 -19.31
C LEU A 478 -25.74 -27.08 -20.84
N LEU A 479 -24.72 -27.82 -21.29
CA LEU A 479 -24.44 -28.08 -22.71
C LEU A 479 -25.37 -29.16 -23.29
N ASP A 480 -25.71 -30.19 -22.52
CA ASP A 480 -26.58 -31.31 -22.91
C ASP A 480 -27.98 -30.85 -23.31
N LYS A 481 -28.50 -29.77 -22.69
CA LYS A 481 -29.73 -29.08 -23.15
C LYS A 481 -29.68 -28.67 -24.64
N LYS A 482 -28.50 -28.69 -25.26
CA LYS A 482 -28.24 -28.37 -26.67
C LYS A 482 -27.53 -29.49 -27.44
N GLY A 483 -27.44 -30.71 -26.86
CA GLY A 483 -26.81 -31.87 -27.49
C GLY A 483 -25.30 -31.75 -27.71
N LYS A 484 -24.60 -30.97 -26.87
CA LYS A 484 -23.15 -30.81 -26.91
C LYS A 484 -22.54 -31.32 -25.61
N GLN A 485 -21.37 -31.93 -25.69
CA GLN A 485 -20.60 -32.38 -24.53
C GLN A 485 -19.45 -31.42 -24.22
N ILE A 486 -18.87 -31.50 -23.02
CA ILE A 486 -17.73 -30.63 -22.66
C ILE A 486 -16.47 -31.05 -23.42
N GLU A 487 -16.35 -32.35 -23.73
CA GLU A 487 -15.29 -32.96 -24.53
C GLU A 487 -15.27 -32.41 -25.97
N ASP A 488 -16.39 -31.88 -26.46
CA ASP A 488 -16.49 -31.21 -27.77
C ASP A 488 -15.83 -29.81 -27.76
N ILE A 489 -15.47 -29.29 -26.59
CA ILE A 489 -14.81 -27.98 -26.43
C ILE A 489 -13.30 -28.18 -26.39
N THR A 490 -12.66 -28.04 -27.55
CA THR A 490 -11.21 -28.20 -27.72
C THR A 490 -10.38 -27.16 -26.96
N ASP A 491 -10.93 -25.96 -26.75
CA ASP A 491 -10.29 -24.86 -26.04
C ASP A 491 -11.35 -24.06 -25.26
N LEU A 492 -11.34 -24.19 -23.93
CA LEU A 492 -12.27 -23.52 -23.04
C LEU A 492 -12.06 -21.99 -23.05
N LEU A 493 -10.84 -21.51 -23.29
CA LEU A 493 -10.52 -20.09 -23.31
C LEU A 493 -11.12 -19.44 -24.56
N GLN A 494 -10.91 -20.05 -25.73
CA GLN A 494 -11.61 -19.65 -26.96
C GLN A 494 -13.13 -19.77 -26.83
N TYR A 495 -13.62 -20.77 -26.09
CA TYR A 495 -15.04 -20.92 -25.84
C TYR A 495 -15.59 -19.72 -25.06
N VAL A 496 -14.94 -19.29 -23.98
CA VAL A 496 -15.31 -18.10 -23.20
C VAL A 496 -15.30 -16.84 -24.07
N GLU A 497 -14.23 -16.61 -24.84
CA GLU A 497 -14.13 -15.46 -25.75
C GLU A 497 -15.25 -15.44 -26.79
N LYS A 498 -15.53 -16.59 -27.42
CA LYS A 498 -16.64 -16.76 -28.37
C LYS A 498 -18.00 -16.49 -27.72
N LYS A 499 -18.18 -16.74 -26.42
CA LYS A 499 -19.42 -16.40 -25.71
C LYS A 499 -19.52 -14.90 -25.41
N LEU A 500 -18.43 -14.28 -24.98
CA LEU A 500 -18.36 -12.85 -24.67
C LEU A 500 -18.66 -11.97 -25.90
N GLN A 501 -18.25 -12.41 -27.09
CA GLN A 501 -18.46 -11.67 -28.33
C GLN A 501 -19.90 -11.72 -28.87
N LYS A 502 -20.78 -12.60 -28.37
CA LYS A 502 -22.15 -12.67 -28.88
C LYS A 502 -22.98 -11.46 -28.42
N LYS A 503 -23.83 -10.95 -29.32
CA LYS A 503 -24.77 -9.84 -29.06
C LYS A 503 -25.82 -10.13 -27.98
N GLN A 504 -25.96 -11.39 -27.57
CA GLN A 504 -26.99 -11.86 -26.62
C GLN A 504 -26.65 -11.62 -25.14
N LEU A 505 -25.39 -11.31 -24.81
CA LEU A 505 -25.01 -10.92 -23.45
C LEU A 505 -25.26 -9.44 -23.24
N THR A 506 -25.98 -9.11 -22.17
CA THR A 506 -26.15 -7.71 -21.74
C THR A 506 -24.81 -7.12 -21.28
N PRO A 507 -24.64 -5.78 -21.32
CA PRO A 507 -23.44 -5.13 -20.78
C PRO A 507 -23.15 -5.50 -19.32
N ILE A 508 -24.20 -5.72 -18.52
CA ILE A 508 -24.11 -6.12 -17.11
C ILE A 508 -23.55 -7.53 -16.99
N GLU A 509 -24.08 -8.50 -17.74
CA GLU A 509 -23.56 -9.89 -17.72
C GLU A 509 -22.12 -9.96 -18.22
N ARG A 510 -21.76 -9.17 -19.23
CA ARG A 510 -20.36 -9.08 -19.69
C ARG A 510 -19.43 -8.58 -18.59
N LYS A 511 -19.87 -7.55 -17.86
CA LYS A 511 -19.15 -7.02 -16.70
C LYS A 511 -19.01 -8.09 -15.61
N GLU A 512 -20.09 -8.79 -15.29
CA GLU A 512 -20.11 -9.85 -14.27
C GLU A 512 -19.20 -11.04 -14.63
N ILE A 513 -19.20 -11.49 -15.90
CA ILE A 513 -18.27 -12.51 -16.38
C ILE A 513 -16.81 -12.02 -16.26
N ALA A 514 -16.56 -10.76 -16.63
CA ALA A 514 -15.22 -10.17 -16.55
C ALA A 514 -14.71 -10.07 -15.11
N GLU A 515 -15.58 -9.66 -14.18
CA GLU A 515 -15.28 -9.44 -12.76
C GLU A 515 -15.32 -10.72 -11.90
N THR A 516 -15.90 -11.82 -12.40
CA THR A 516 -15.93 -13.08 -11.65
C THR A 516 -14.52 -13.61 -11.38
N ASP A 517 -14.17 -13.80 -10.11
CA ASP A 517 -12.95 -14.48 -9.69
C ASP A 517 -12.98 -15.96 -10.14
N SER A 518 -11.92 -16.40 -10.80
CA SER A 518 -11.79 -17.74 -11.36
C SER A 518 -11.53 -18.83 -10.31
N LEU A 519 -11.07 -18.47 -9.11
CA LEU A 519 -10.68 -19.42 -8.05
C LEU A 519 -11.67 -19.48 -6.87
N THR A 520 -12.74 -18.68 -6.90
CA THR A 520 -13.81 -18.77 -5.89
C THR A 520 -14.78 -19.92 -6.20
N LYS A 521 -15.38 -20.48 -5.14
CA LYS A 521 -16.44 -21.49 -5.27
C LYS A 521 -17.61 -20.94 -6.09
N TRP A 522 -18.10 -21.73 -7.04
CA TRP A 522 -19.35 -21.39 -7.73
C TRP A 522 -20.54 -21.82 -6.88
N VAL A 523 -21.38 -20.86 -6.50
CA VAL A 523 -22.69 -21.12 -5.91
C VAL A 523 -23.70 -20.93 -7.03
N ALA A 524 -24.34 -22.02 -7.47
CA ALA A 524 -25.42 -21.92 -8.44
C ALA A 524 -26.56 -21.08 -7.85
N PRO A 525 -27.17 -20.14 -8.61
CA PRO A 525 -28.35 -19.42 -8.14
C PRO A 525 -29.43 -20.45 -7.77
N THR A 526 -29.89 -20.41 -6.53
CA THR A 526 -30.84 -21.43 -6.06
C THR A 526 -32.23 -21.12 -6.61
N HIS A 527 -32.68 -21.90 -7.59
CA HIS A 527 -34.10 -21.94 -7.95
C HIS A 527 -34.89 -22.62 -6.84
N ARG A 528 -35.29 -21.90 -5.80
CA ARG A 528 -36.40 -22.35 -4.94
C ARG A 528 -37.71 -22.23 -5.73
N ARG A 529 -38.08 -23.28 -6.46
CA ARG A 529 -39.48 -23.59 -6.72
C ARG A 529 -40.02 -24.38 -5.52
N GLY A 530 -40.88 -23.75 -4.73
CA GLY A 530 -41.75 -24.45 -3.78
C GLY A 530 -41.38 -24.29 -2.30
N PHE A 531 -42.27 -23.61 -1.58
CA PHE A 531 -42.67 -23.74 -0.18
C PHE A 531 -41.66 -24.33 0.82
N TRP A 532 -41.22 -23.52 1.79
CA TRP A 532 -41.23 -23.73 3.25
C TRP A 532 -40.53 -22.50 3.88
N PRO A 533 -41.22 -21.65 4.67
CA PRO A 533 -40.57 -20.62 5.47
C PRO A 533 -40.04 -21.27 6.76
N PHE A 534 -39.22 -20.55 7.51
CA PHE A 534 -38.57 -20.92 8.77
C PHE A 534 -37.12 -21.44 8.61
N PHE A 535 -36.20 -20.57 9.02
CA PHE A 535 -34.75 -20.71 9.20
C PHE A 535 -33.87 -20.50 7.97
N THR A 536 -33.58 -19.22 7.67
CA THR A 536 -32.24 -18.66 7.40
C THR A 536 -32.37 -17.14 7.28
N THR A 537 -32.09 -16.41 8.36
CA THR A 537 -31.83 -14.96 8.34
C THR A 537 -30.35 -14.73 8.06
N GLU A 538 -29.92 -15.07 6.85
CA GLU A 538 -28.82 -14.37 6.19
C GLU A 538 -29.46 -13.60 5.04
N ALA A 539 -29.30 -12.29 5.03
CA ALA A 539 -29.78 -11.46 3.92
C ALA A 539 -29.01 -11.87 2.66
N GLN A 540 -29.60 -12.74 1.84
CA GLN A 540 -29.06 -13.07 0.52
C GLN A 540 -29.00 -11.79 -0.31
N PRO A 541 -27.84 -11.45 -0.91
CA PRO A 541 -27.78 -10.36 -1.88
C PRO A 541 -28.73 -10.75 -3.03
N HIS A 542 -29.55 -9.81 -3.50
CA HIS A 542 -30.52 -10.03 -4.58
C HIS A 542 -29.89 -10.82 -5.75
N GLU A 543 -30.13 -12.14 -5.80
CA GLU A 543 -29.63 -13.02 -6.85
C GLU A 543 -30.31 -12.64 -8.17
N ARG A 544 -29.62 -11.86 -8.99
CA ARG A 544 -30.05 -11.55 -10.35
C ARG A 544 -29.95 -12.81 -11.21
N HIS A 545 -31.00 -13.09 -11.97
CA HIS A 545 -31.04 -14.26 -12.86
C HIS A 545 -30.04 -14.07 -14.02
N LEU A 546 -28.94 -14.81 -14.00
CA LEU A 546 -27.96 -14.86 -15.07
C LEU A 546 -28.45 -15.73 -16.24
N SER A 547 -28.28 -15.29 -17.48
CA SER A 547 -28.61 -16.14 -18.63
C SER A 547 -27.76 -17.42 -18.66
N ASP A 548 -28.30 -18.49 -19.25
CA ASP A 548 -27.56 -19.74 -19.50
C ASP A 548 -26.20 -19.49 -20.18
N GLN A 549 -26.09 -18.44 -21.00
CA GLN A 549 -24.85 -18.10 -21.67
C GLN A 549 -23.83 -17.45 -20.73
N ALA A 550 -24.27 -16.57 -19.85
CA ALA A 550 -23.42 -15.98 -18.82
C ALA A 550 -22.93 -17.06 -17.83
N GLN A 551 -23.83 -17.93 -17.38
CA GLN A 551 -23.47 -19.06 -16.50
C GLN A 551 -22.43 -19.98 -17.16
N LYS A 552 -22.63 -20.36 -18.43
CA LYS A 552 -21.64 -21.17 -19.18
C LYS A 552 -20.27 -20.50 -19.29
N ALA A 553 -20.24 -19.19 -19.52
CA ALA A 553 -19.00 -18.44 -19.62
C ALA A 553 -18.28 -18.35 -18.26
N ILE A 554 -19.02 -18.12 -17.18
CA ILE A 554 -18.46 -18.08 -15.82
C ILE A 554 -17.92 -19.44 -15.40
N ILE A 555 -18.70 -20.52 -15.58
CA ILE A 555 -18.28 -21.87 -15.21
C ILE A 555 -17.03 -22.26 -16.00
N ALA A 556 -16.99 -22.00 -17.31
CA ALA A 556 -15.79 -22.26 -18.12
C ALA A 556 -14.58 -21.43 -17.66
N LYS A 557 -14.77 -20.15 -17.33
CA LYS A 557 -13.70 -19.29 -16.75
C LYS A 557 -13.16 -19.87 -15.43
N LYS A 558 -14.04 -20.38 -14.56
CA LYS A 558 -13.64 -21.01 -13.30
C LYS A 558 -12.86 -22.31 -13.54
N ILE A 559 -13.32 -23.19 -14.44
CA ILE A 559 -12.59 -24.42 -14.80
C ILE A 559 -11.16 -24.10 -15.26
N ILE A 560 -11.00 -23.11 -16.15
CA ILE A 560 -9.67 -22.66 -16.61
C ILE A 560 -8.82 -22.20 -15.42
N GLY A 561 -9.36 -21.38 -14.53
CA GLY A 561 -8.62 -20.92 -13.35
C GLY A 561 -8.19 -22.07 -12.43
N HIS A 562 -9.09 -23.04 -12.20
CA HIS A 562 -8.78 -24.22 -11.39
C HIS A 562 -7.68 -25.08 -12.04
N GLU A 563 -7.71 -25.25 -13.36
CA GLU A 563 -6.65 -25.92 -14.13
C GLU A 563 -5.31 -25.21 -14.00
N THR A 564 -5.27 -23.89 -14.20
CA THR A 564 -4.04 -23.11 -14.03
C THR A 564 -3.49 -23.24 -12.62
N PHE A 565 -4.33 -23.16 -11.58
CA PHE A 565 -3.87 -23.33 -10.20
C PHE A 565 -3.31 -24.74 -9.92
N ILE A 566 -3.99 -25.79 -10.39
CA ILE A 566 -3.53 -27.18 -10.23
C ILE A 566 -2.16 -27.37 -10.89
N ASN A 567 -2.00 -26.89 -12.13
CA ASN A 567 -0.74 -26.99 -12.86
C ASN A 567 0.37 -26.18 -12.19
N ALA A 568 0.09 -24.93 -11.78
CA ALA A 568 1.04 -24.08 -11.07
C ALA A 568 1.50 -24.72 -9.75
N THR A 569 0.59 -25.37 -9.03
CA THR A 569 0.90 -26.11 -7.79
C THR A 569 1.80 -27.32 -8.07
N GLU A 570 1.57 -28.04 -9.16
CA GLU A 570 2.45 -29.16 -9.56
C GLU A 570 3.84 -28.70 -9.96
N SER A 571 3.94 -27.58 -10.69
CA SER A 571 5.22 -26.96 -11.01
C SER A 571 5.95 -26.50 -9.75
N ALA A 572 5.24 -25.83 -8.83
CA ALA A 572 5.79 -25.35 -7.57
C ALA A 572 6.42 -26.47 -6.75
N LEU A 573 5.74 -27.60 -6.60
CA LEU A 573 6.24 -28.75 -5.83
C LEU A 573 7.41 -29.49 -6.50
N ARG A 574 7.80 -29.13 -7.74
CA ARG A 574 8.96 -29.69 -8.45
C ARG A 574 10.20 -28.79 -8.43
N ILE A 575 10.02 -27.50 -8.11
CA ILE A 575 11.10 -26.55 -7.83
C ILE A 575 11.67 -26.88 -6.45
#